data_AF-A0AAW5RXU4-F1
#
_entry.id   AF-A0AAW5RXU4-F1
#
_cell.length_a   1.000
_cell.length_b   1.000
_cell.length_c   1.000
_cell.angle_alpha   90.00
_cell.angle_beta   90.00
_cell.angle_gamma   90.00
#
_symmetry.space_group_name_H-M   'P 1'
#
loop_
_entity.id
_entity.type
_entity.pdbx_description
1 polymer ?
#
loop_
_entity_poly.entity_id
_entity_poly.type
_entity_poly.pdbx_seq_one_letter_code
_entity_poly.pdbx_strand_id
1 'polypeptide(L)'
;MLVSVEDARRIANDYGLQQAAQGVSQRPKHFDSDAPPPCQAANDQEATFGAGWQQFRSTAYTADMPGPSVVVGGRQYPGATKMLDVIQNISIYPQSAAARAALERLVPTLKACSELHVRYYDYTVTMPDPSTVVLTYPDSETSSMYRVKSAVFMQVSVLGFRNSEEITQTMIQTITGRITR
;
A
#
# COMPACT_ATOMS: atom_id res chain seq x y z
N MET A 1 -5.58 11.31 7.40
CA MET A 1 -6.19 10.49 8.45
C MET A 1 -5.68 9.07 8.36
N LEU A 2 -4.73 8.69 9.21
CA LEU A 2 -4.23 7.31 9.22
C LEU A 2 -5.11 6.45 10.13
N VAL A 3 -5.30 5.19 9.78
CA VAL A 3 -5.85 4.15 10.66
C VAL A 3 -4.81 3.82 11.71
N SER A 4 -5.17 3.72 12.98
CA SER A 4 -4.23 3.40 14.06
C SER A 4 -3.79 1.94 14.00
N VAL A 5 -2.75 1.57 14.75
CA VAL A 5 -2.29 0.17 14.81
C VAL A 5 -3.37 -0.73 15.40
N GLU A 6 -4.15 -0.26 16.39
CA GLU A 6 -5.23 -1.03 17.01
C GLU A 6 -6.36 -1.33 16.01
N ASP A 7 -6.74 -0.35 15.20
CA ASP A 7 -7.73 -0.55 14.14
C ASP A 7 -7.19 -1.46 13.04
N ALA A 8 -5.93 -1.28 12.64
CA ALA A 8 -5.28 -2.14 11.65
C ALA A 8 -5.22 -3.61 12.13
N ARG A 9 -4.91 -3.86 13.40
CA ARG A 9 -4.95 -5.19 14.02
C ARG A 9 -6.34 -5.83 13.91
N ARG A 10 -7.39 -5.06 14.19
CA ARG A 10 -8.78 -5.54 14.10
C ARG A 10 -9.18 -5.82 12.65
N ILE A 11 -8.81 -4.94 11.72
CA ILE A 11 -9.12 -5.10 10.29
C ILE A 11 -8.37 -6.29 9.68
N ALA A 12 -7.08 -6.43 9.98
CA ALA A 12 -6.24 -7.51 9.48
C ALA A 12 -6.44 -8.84 10.23
N ASN A 13 -7.16 -8.81 11.36
CA ASN A 13 -7.25 -9.91 12.32
C ASN A 13 -5.86 -10.45 12.75
N ASP A 14 -4.88 -9.55 12.89
CA ASP A 14 -3.53 -9.86 13.32
C ASP A 14 -3.13 -8.89 14.44
N TYR A 15 -3.12 -9.38 15.67
CA TYR A 15 -2.77 -8.60 16.86
C TYR A 15 -1.25 -8.48 17.08
N GLY A 16 -0.45 -9.17 16.26
CA GLY A 16 1.00 -9.10 16.25
C GLY A 16 1.54 -7.85 15.55
N LEU A 17 0.73 -7.21 14.69
CA LEU A 17 1.09 -5.95 14.01
C LEU A 17 1.59 -4.89 15.00
N GLN A 18 2.74 -4.29 14.72
CA GLN A 18 3.34 -3.21 15.51
C GLN A 18 3.70 -2.02 14.63
N GLN A 19 3.74 -0.82 15.20
CA GLN A 19 4.22 0.37 14.51
C GLN A 19 5.68 0.20 14.10
N ALA A 20 5.93 0.16 12.79
CA ALA A 20 7.29 0.19 12.27
C ALA A 20 7.85 1.60 12.44
N ALA A 21 8.95 1.75 13.19
CA ALA A 21 9.56 3.06 13.44
C ALA A 21 9.96 3.77 12.13
N GLN A 22 10.49 3.01 11.16
CA GLN A 22 10.86 3.52 9.85
C GLN A 22 9.67 3.82 8.93
N GLY A 23 8.47 3.33 9.27
CA GLY A 23 7.24 3.56 8.53
C GLY A 23 6.59 4.91 8.82
N VAL A 24 6.94 5.58 9.91
CA VAL A 24 6.36 6.89 10.26
C VAL A 24 7.10 8.00 9.53
N SER A 25 6.38 8.80 8.75
CA SER A 25 6.96 9.96 8.07
C SER A 25 5.96 11.10 7.88
N GLN A 26 6.49 12.33 7.83
CA GLN A 26 5.74 13.54 7.46
C GLN A 26 6.11 14.07 6.07
N ARG A 27 7.01 13.37 5.36
CA ARG A 27 7.38 13.66 3.97
C ARG A 27 7.41 12.36 3.16
N PRO A 28 7.07 12.38 1.87
CA PRO A 28 7.31 11.24 1.00
C PRO A 28 8.78 10.84 1.08
N LYS A 29 9.05 9.54 1.11
CA LYS A 29 10.40 8.98 1.04
C LYS A 29 10.65 8.45 -0.37
N HIS A 30 11.84 8.77 -0.90
CA HIS A 30 12.42 8.01 -1.99
C HIS A 30 12.90 6.64 -1.46
N PHE A 31 12.64 5.59 -2.22
CA PHE A 31 13.16 4.25 -1.96
C PHE A 31 13.97 3.81 -3.18
N ASP A 32 15.29 3.69 -2.98
CA ASP A 32 16.19 3.16 -4.01
C ASP A 32 15.72 1.75 -4.40
N SER A 33 15.46 1.57 -5.69
CA SER A 33 14.97 0.32 -6.26
C SER A 33 15.58 0.12 -7.64
N ASP A 34 15.86 -1.13 -7.98
CA ASP A 34 16.27 -1.55 -9.33
C ASP A 34 15.07 -1.67 -10.28
N ALA A 35 13.87 -1.34 -9.80
CA ALA A 35 12.66 -1.30 -10.62
C ALA A 35 12.81 -0.35 -11.81
N PRO A 36 12.34 -0.75 -13.01
CA PRO A 36 12.26 0.16 -14.15
C PRO A 36 11.49 1.44 -13.80
N PRO A 37 11.81 2.59 -14.42
CA PRO A 37 11.24 3.87 -14.00
C PRO A 37 9.70 3.90 -13.85
N PRO A 38 8.89 3.29 -14.76
CA PRO A 38 7.44 3.22 -14.56
C PRO A 38 7.00 2.46 -13.30
N CYS A 39 7.78 1.48 -12.85
CA CYS A 39 7.44 0.62 -11.71
C CYS A 39 7.82 1.20 -10.36
N GLN A 40 8.68 2.23 -10.33
CA GLN A 40 9.08 2.89 -9.09
C GLN A 40 7.85 3.44 -8.35
N ALA A 41 6.88 4.02 -9.06
CA ALA A 41 5.69 4.65 -8.48
C ALA A 41 4.75 3.69 -7.73
N ALA A 42 4.95 2.37 -7.81
CA ALA A 42 4.21 1.40 -7.00
C ALA A 42 4.65 1.37 -5.54
N ASN A 43 5.92 1.67 -5.26
CA ASN A 43 6.52 1.59 -3.92
C ASN A 43 7.19 2.90 -3.47
N ASP A 44 7.63 3.73 -4.42
CA ASP A 44 8.31 4.99 -4.16
C ASP A 44 7.33 6.14 -3.89
N GLN A 45 7.34 6.70 -2.68
CA GLN A 45 6.35 7.70 -2.28
C GLN A 45 6.56 9.03 -3.01
N GLU A 46 7.79 9.40 -3.36
CA GLU A 46 8.05 10.62 -4.13
C GLU A 46 7.50 10.49 -5.56
N ALA A 47 7.66 9.33 -6.20
CA ALA A 47 7.09 9.04 -7.51
C ALA A 47 5.56 8.88 -7.47
N THR A 48 5.00 8.28 -6.42
CA THR A 48 3.55 8.15 -6.24
C THR A 48 2.86 9.50 -6.04
N PHE A 49 3.36 10.31 -5.09
CA PHE A 49 2.69 11.53 -4.65
C PHE A 49 3.20 12.78 -5.36
N GLY A 50 4.41 12.76 -5.93
CA GLY A 50 5.00 13.90 -6.61
C GLY A 50 5.06 15.15 -5.73
N ALA A 51 4.77 16.29 -6.36
CA ALA A 51 4.87 17.61 -5.74
C ALA A 51 3.50 18.30 -5.59
N GLY A 52 3.49 19.44 -4.89
CA GLY A 52 2.31 20.32 -4.78
C GLY A 52 1.34 19.95 -3.65
N TRP A 53 1.67 18.98 -2.81
CA TRP A 53 0.96 18.71 -1.56
C TRP A 53 1.35 19.75 -0.48
N GLN A 54 0.44 20.02 0.45
CA GLN A 54 0.64 20.88 1.62
C GLN A 54 1.02 20.09 2.86
N GLN A 55 0.50 18.87 3.00
CA GLN A 55 0.83 17.96 4.10
C GLN A 55 0.97 16.54 3.58
N PHE A 56 1.89 15.78 4.17
CA PHE A 56 2.04 14.35 3.94
C PHE A 56 2.14 13.61 5.27
N ARG A 57 1.58 12.40 5.34
CA ARG A 57 1.68 11.48 6.47
C ARG A 57 1.78 10.05 5.97
N SER A 58 2.73 9.30 6.52
CA SER A 58 2.92 7.87 6.27
C SER A 58 2.97 7.11 7.61
N THR A 59 2.46 5.89 7.61
CA THR A 59 2.70 4.88 8.66
C THR A 59 2.77 3.49 8.04
N ALA A 60 3.56 2.61 8.64
CA ALA A 60 3.55 1.18 8.33
C ALA A 60 3.44 0.36 9.62
N TYR A 61 2.67 -0.73 9.54
CA TYR A 61 2.53 -1.71 10.61
C TYR A 61 3.09 -3.05 10.14
N THR A 62 4.02 -3.62 10.90
CA THR A 62 4.73 -4.85 10.55
C THR A 62 4.41 -5.96 11.55
N ALA A 63 4.36 -7.21 11.11
CA ALA A 63 4.38 -8.39 11.97
C ALA A 63 5.18 -9.53 11.32
N ASP A 64 5.66 -10.46 12.13
CA ASP A 64 6.31 -11.69 11.67
C ASP A 64 5.36 -12.87 11.85
N MET A 65 5.12 -13.62 10.78
CA MET A 65 4.33 -14.85 10.78
C MET A 65 5.25 -16.05 10.52
N PRO A 66 5.44 -16.95 11.50
CA PRO A 66 6.22 -18.16 11.29
C PRO A 66 5.57 -19.05 10.23
N GLY A 67 6.37 -19.48 9.24
CA GLY A 67 5.92 -20.46 8.25
C GLY A 67 5.71 -21.85 8.87
N PRO A 68 4.96 -22.73 8.19
CA PRO A 68 4.75 -24.09 8.66
C PRO A 68 6.08 -24.85 8.76
N SER A 69 6.30 -25.53 9.88
CA SER A 69 7.45 -26.43 10.02
C SER A 69 7.32 -27.61 9.07
N VAL A 70 8.44 -28.08 8.53
CA VAL A 70 8.50 -29.26 7.65
C VAL A 70 9.32 -30.37 8.31
N VAL A 71 8.94 -31.63 8.10
CA VAL A 71 9.70 -32.78 8.59
C VAL A 71 10.38 -33.46 7.41
N VAL A 72 11.72 -33.54 7.46
CA VAL A 72 12.53 -34.22 6.43
C VAL A 72 13.40 -35.26 7.12
N GLY A 73 13.22 -36.53 6.77
CA GLY A 73 13.98 -37.64 7.36
C GLY A 73 13.80 -37.78 8.89
N GLY A 74 12.61 -37.49 9.42
CA GLY A 74 12.32 -37.55 10.85
C GLY A 74 12.81 -36.35 11.67
N ARG A 75 13.47 -35.37 11.05
CA ARG A 75 13.88 -34.11 11.70
C ARG A 75 12.93 -32.97 11.32
N GLN A 76 12.49 -32.20 12.31
CA GLN A 76 11.68 -31.01 12.12
C GLN A 76 12.57 -29.80 11.80
N TYR A 77 12.17 -29.04 10.79
CA TYR A 77 12.79 -27.78 10.37
C TYR A 77 11.75 -26.66 10.47
N PRO A 78 12.08 -25.50 11.07
CA PRO A 78 11.16 -24.38 11.13
C PRO A 78 10.87 -23.86 9.71
N GLY A 79 9.63 -23.43 9.48
CA GLY A 79 9.28 -22.74 8.24
C GLY A 79 9.93 -21.36 8.18
N ALA A 80 10.14 -20.86 6.96
CA ALA A 80 10.59 -19.48 6.77
C ALA A 80 9.60 -18.51 7.41
N THR A 81 10.11 -17.51 8.14
CA THR A 81 9.28 -16.44 8.69
C THR A 81 8.87 -15.51 7.54
N LYS A 82 7.60 -15.18 7.52
CA LYS A 82 7.02 -14.29 6.53
C LYS A 82 6.71 -12.95 7.20
N MET A 83 7.13 -11.87 6.57
CA MET A 83 6.80 -10.52 7.02
C MET A 83 5.40 -10.15 6.51
N LEU A 84 4.62 -9.54 7.40
CA LEU A 84 3.32 -8.95 7.11
C LEU A 84 3.45 -7.44 7.21
N ASP A 85 2.89 -6.72 6.24
CA ASP A 85 2.94 -5.26 6.20
C ASP A 85 1.58 -4.65 5.89
N VAL A 86 1.25 -3.58 6.61
CA VAL A 86 0.13 -2.68 6.31
C VAL A 86 0.67 -1.25 6.25
N ILE A 87 0.77 -0.71 5.04
CA ILE A 87 1.35 0.60 4.75
C ILE A 87 0.22 1.56 4.37
N GLN A 88 0.24 2.77 4.92
CA GLN A 88 -0.72 3.82 4.61
C GLN A 88 0.01 5.13 4.34
N ASN A 89 -0.30 5.76 3.22
CA ASN A 89 0.27 7.03 2.81
C ASN A 89 -0.85 8.01 2.44
N ILE A 90 -0.73 9.25 2.91
CA ILE A 90 -1.73 10.30 2.69
C ILE A 90 -1.03 11.61 2.38
N SER A 91 -1.47 12.24 1.31
CA SER A 91 -1.13 13.63 0.99
C SER A 91 -2.40 14.48 0.95
N ILE A 92 -2.28 15.73 1.40
CA ILE A 92 -3.33 16.75 1.32
C ILE A 92 -2.84 17.82 0.36
N TYR A 93 -3.62 18.09 -0.68
CA TYR A 93 -3.36 19.11 -1.70
C TYR A 93 -4.12 20.40 -1.40
N PRO A 94 -3.77 21.53 -2.06
CA PRO A 94 -4.48 22.80 -1.88
C PRO A 94 -5.97 22.74 -2.23
N GLN A 95 -6.37 21.87 -3.16
CA GLN A 95 -7.75 21.74 -3.62
C GLN A 95 -8.02 20.34 -4.22
N SER A 96 -9.30 19.96 -4.29
CA SER A 96 -9.74 18.66 -4.80
C SER A 96 -9.26 18.38 -6.23
N ALA A 97 -9.22 19.39 -7.09
CA ALA A 97 -8.71 19.24 -8.45
C ALA A 97 -7.21 18.88 -8.49
N ALA A 98 -6.41 19.37 -7.53
CA ALA A 98 -4.98 19.07 -7.47
C ALA A 98 -4.73 17.63 -6.98
N ALA A 99 -5.49 17.15 -5.99
CA ALA A 99 -5.42 15.76 -5.55
C ALA A 99 -5.86 14.79 -6.66
N ARG A 100 -6.95 15.13 -7.37
CA ARG A 100 -7.42 14.36 -8.52
C ARG A 100 -6.39 14.31 -9.63
N ALA A 101 -5.79 15.44 -9.98
CA ALA A 101 -4.73 15.51 -10.99
C ALA A 101 -3.49 14.68 -10.60
N ALA A 102 -3.19 14.54 -9.32
CA ALA A 102 -2.11 13.66 -8.85
C ALA A 102 -2.40 12.18 -9.15
N LEU A 103 -3.61 11.71 -8.83
CA LEU A 103 -4.04 10.35 -9.18
C LEU A 103 -4.07 10.14 -10.71
N GLU A 104 -4.62 11.09 -11.47
CA GLU A 104 -4.70 11.00 -12.93
C GLU A 104 -3.31 10.92 -13.60
N ARG A 105 -2.30 11.60 -13.04
CA ARG A 105 -0.90 11.48 -13.49
C ARG A 105 -0.28 10.12 -13.13
N LEU A 106 -0.68 9.51 -12.03
CA LEU A 106 -0.14 8.23 -11.57
C LEU A 106 -0.64 7.04 -12.41
N VAL A 107 -1.91 7.06 -12.83
CA VAL A 107 -2.54 5.96 -13.60
C VAL A 107 -1.72 5.50 -14.82
N PRO A 108 -1.29 6.38 -15.74
CA PRO A 108 -0.52 5.94 -16.91
C PRO A 108 0.83 5.31 -16.52
N THR A 109 1.49 5.82 -15.48
CA THR A 109 2.75 5.25 -14.96
C THR A 109 2.54 3.83 -14.43
N LEU A 110 1.48 3.61 -13.64
CA LEU A 110 1.15 2.28 -13.11
C LEU A 110 0.80 1.29 -14.24
N LYS A 111 0.05 1.73 -15.25
CA LYS A 111 -0.28 0.91 -16.43
C LYS A 111 0.96 0.56 -17.24
N ALA A 112 1.83 1.54 -17.49
CA ALA A 112 3.08 1.30 -18.19
C ALA A 112 3.96 0.29 -17.44
N CYS A 113 3.99 0.31 -16.10
CA CYS A 113 4.70 -0.73 -15.34
C CYS A 113 4.06 -2.12 -15.51
N SER A 114 2.73 -2.20 -15.41
CA SER A 114 1.97 -3.45 -15.56
C SER A 114 2.27 -4.16 -16.90
N GLU A 115 2.41 -3.38 -17.98
CA GLU A 115 2.74 -3.91 -19.32
C GLU A 115 4.17 -4.48 -19.43
N LEU A 116 5.07 -4.16 -18.50
CA LEU A 116 6.45 -4.68 -18.52
C LEU A 116 6.56 -6.10 -17.93
N HIS A 117 5.54 -6.58 -17.21
CA HIS A 117 5.54 -7.90 -16.56
C HIS A 117 6.81 -8.17 -15.73
N VAL A 118 7.31 -7.14 -15.04
CA VAL A 118 8.52 -7.24 -14.22
C VAL A 118 8.19 -8.00 -12.95
N ARG A 119 9.05 -8.95 -12.56
CA ARG A 119 8.90 -9.70 -11.31
C ARG A 119 8.70 -8.75 -10.12
N TYR A 120 7.73 -9.07 -9.25
CA TYR A 120 7.28 -8.26 -8.09
C TYR A 120 6.49 -6.98 -8.44
N TYR A 121 6.38 -6.64 -9.71
CA TYR A 121 5.55 -5.53 -10.22
C TYR A 121 4.57 -5.99 -11.30
N ASP A 122 4.46 -7.31 -11.51
CA ASP A 122 3.45 -7.92 -12.35
C ASP A 122 2.14 -7.82 -11.58
N TYR A 123 1.39 -6.76 -11.82
CA TYR A 123 0.06 -6.52 -11.28
C TYR A 123 -0.83 -6.07 -12.42
N THR A 124 -2.14 -6.19 -12.26
CA THR A 124 -3.12 -5.55 -13.13
C THR A 124 -3.59 -4.24 -12.52
N VAL A 125 -3.89 -3.25 -13.36
CA VAL A 125 -4.42 -1.94 -12.92
C VAL A 125 -5.90 -1.87 -13.26
N THR A 126 -6.75 -1.75 -12.24
CA THR A 126 -8.19 -1.54 -12.43
C THR A 126 -8.65 -0.23 -11.80
N MET A 127 -9.72 0.35 -12.35
CA MET A 127 -10.32 1.58 -11.87
C MET A 127 -11.82 1.36 -11.65
N PRO A 128 -12.25 0.91 -10.46
CA PRO A 128 -13.67 0.63 -10.19
C PRO A 128 -14.53 1.90 -10.23
N ASP A 129 -13.93 3.07 -9.97
CA ASP A 129 -14.56 4.38 -10.11
C ASP A 129 -13.50 5.44 -10.51
N PRO A 130 -13.89 6.65 -10.95
CA PRO A 130 -12.94 7.68 -11.38
C PRO A 130 -12.04 8.26 -10.28
N SER A 131 -12.17 7.79 -9.04
CA SER A 131 -11.42 8.25 -7.87
C SER A 131 -10.61 7.16 -7.20
N THR A 132 -10.64 5.93 -7.71
CA THR A 132 -10.01 4.75 -7.10
C THR A 132 -9.23 3.97 -8.14
N VAL A 133 -8.00 3.58 -7.80
CA VAL A 133 -7.17 2.66 -8.58
C VAL A 133 -6.81 1.47 -7.69
N VAL A 134 -6.94 0.26 -8.22
CA VAL A 134 -6.58 -0.98 -7.53
C VAL A 134 -5.49 -1.68 -8.32
N LEU A 135 -4.44 -2.08 -7.62
CA LEU A 135 -3.41 -2.98 -8.12
C LEU A 135 -3.66 -4.38 -7.57
N THR A 136 -3.92 -5.31 -8.48
CA THR A 136 -4.14 -6.72 -8.16
C THR A 136 -2.95 -7.52 -8.66
N TYR A 137 -2.22 -8.12 -7.74
CA TYR A 137 -1.06 -8.96 -8.01
C TYR A 137 -1.50 -10.42 -8.28
N PRO A 138 -0.72 -11.22 -9.01
CA PRO A 138 -0.99 -12.64 -9.23
C PRO A 138 -1.04 -13.45 -7.93
N ASP A 139 -0.32 -13.03 -6.90
CA ASP A 139 -0.48 -13.56 -5.54
C ASP A 139 -1.62 -12.84 -4.82
N SER A 140 -2.42 -13.60 -4.08
CA SER A 140 -3.49 -13.04 -3.25
C SER A 140 -2.96 -12.37 -1.97
N GLU A 141 -1.64 -12.37 -1.80
CA GLU A 141 -0.97 -11.92 -0.58
C GLU A 141 -0.46 -10.49 -0.67
N THR A 142 -0.73 -9.81 -1.79
CA THR A 142 -0.33 -8.43 -2.03
C THR A 142 -1.48 -7.67 -2.66
N SER A 143 -1.82 -6.52 -2.10
CA SER A 143 -2.80 -5.62 -2.71
C SER A 143 -2.46 -4.18 -2.39
N SER A 144 -2.55 -3.32 -3.39
CA SER A 144 -2.36 -1.87 -3.24
C SER A 144 -3.55 -1.12 -3.82
N MET A 145 -4.09 -0.16 -3.08
CA MET A 145 -5.18 0.70 -3.55
C MET A 145 -4.82 2.16 -3.36
N TYR A 146 -5.24 2.96 -4.33
CA TYR A 146 -5.09 4.40 -4.38
C TYR A 146 -6.47 5.03 -4.43
N ARG A 147 -6.71 6.10 -3.69
CA ARG A 147 -7.99 6.80 -3.73
C ARG A 147 -7.85 8.30 -3.52
N VAL A 148 -8.69 9.06 -4.21
CA VAL A 148 -8.86 10.50 -3.96
C VAL A 148 -10.23 10.76 -3.38
N LYS A 149 -10.29 11.57 -2.33
CA LYS A 149 -11.53 12.16 -1.81
C LYS A 149 -11.25 13.59 -1.40
N SER A 150 -12.01 14.53 -1.96
CA SER A 150 -11.78 15.96 -1.75
C SER A 150 -10.33 16.32 -2.09
N ALA A 151 -9.65 17.13 -1.27
CA ALA A 151 -8.25 17.48 -1.47
C ALA A 151 -7.25 16.42 -0.95
N VAL A 152 -7.70 15.21 -0.64
CA VAL A 152 -6.87 14.15 -0.06
C VAL A 152 -6.61 13.05 -1.09
N PHE A 153 -5.33 12.72 -1.31
CA PHE A 153 -4.91 11.56 -2.07
C PHE A 153 -4.25 10.55 -1.10
N MET A 154 -4.74 9.31 -1.11
CA MET A 154 -4.30 8.25 -0.21
C MET A 154 -3.89 6.99 -0.98
N GLN A 155 -2.95 6.24 -0.41
CA GLN A 155 -2.59 4.91 -0.84
C GLN A 155 -2.51 3.99 0.39
N VAL A 156 -3.00 2.78 0.23
CA VAL A 156 -2.83 1.68 1.18
C VAL A 156 -2.22 0.50 0.43
N SER A 157 -1.20 -0.12 1.03
CA SER A 157 -0.63 -1.39 0.56
C SER A 157 -0.61 -2.40 1.69
N VAL A 158 -1.04 -3.63 1.40
CA VAL A 158 -1.03 -4.75 2.33
C VAL A 158 -0.25 -5.88 1.68
N LEU A 159 0.71 -6.42 2.44
CA LEU A 159 1.61 -7.48 1.98
C LEU A 159 1.63 -8.63 2.99
N GLY A 160 1.70 -9.84 2.47
CA GLY A 160 1.81 -11.07 3.23
C GLY A 160 0.48 -11.61 3.78
N PHE A 161 -0.66 -10.94 3.63
CA PHE A 161 -1.93 -11.45 4.16
C PHE A 161 -2.71 -12.22 3.08
N ARG A 162 -3.22 -13.41 3.37
CA ARG A 162 -4.01 -14.19 2.39
C ARG A 162 -5.24 -13.45 1.85
N ASN A 163 -5.78 -12.51 2.62
CA ASN A 163 -6.90 -11.64 2.28
C ASN A 163 -6.46 -10.17 2.10
N SER A 164 -5.28 -9.94 1.52
CA SER A 164 -4.70 -8.59 1.38
C SER A 164 -5.65 -7.60 0.69
N GLU A 165 -6.40 -8.03 -0.32
CA GLU A 165 -7.38 -7.18 -1.01
C GLU A 165 -8.49 -6.67 -0.07
N GLU A 166 -9.07 -7.55 0.74
CA GLU A 166 -10.13 -7.20 1.70
C GLU A 166 -9.62 -6.25 2.79
N ILE A 167 -8.40 -6.50 3.30
CA ILE A 167 -7.76 -5.64 4.29
C ILE A 167 -7.48 -4.27 3.67
N THR A 168 -6.87 -4.22 2.48
CA THR A 168 -6.58 -2.97 1.76
C THR A 168 -7.85 -2.16 1.52
N GLN A 169 -8.93 -2.81 1.04
CA GLN A 169 -10.22 -2.18 0.82
C GLN A 169 -10.81 -1.61 2.12
N THR A 170 -10.80 -2.39 3.21
CA THR A 170 -11.37 -1.95 4.49
C THR A 170 -10.56 -0.80 5.09
N MET A 171 -9.23 -0.86 5.00
CA MET A 171 -8.33 0.21 5.44
C MET A 171 -8.58 1.51 4.66
N ILE A 172 -8.60 1.45 3.32
CA ILE A 172 -8.78 2.66 2.50
C ILE A 172 -10.20 3.25 2.65
N GLN A 173 -11.22 2.42 2.83
CA GLN A 173 -12.58 2.88 3.15
C GLN A 173 -12.63 3.53 4.54
N THR A 174 -11.91 2.97 5.52
CA THR A 174 -11.81 3.56 6.87
C THR A 174 -11.15 4.93 6.81
N ILE A 175 -10.05 5.10 6.06
CA ILE A 175 -9.44 6.41 5.82
C ILE A 175 -10.43 7.36 5.15
N THR A 176 -11.10 6.88 4.10
CA THR A 176 -12.06 7.64 3.30
C THR A 176 -13.23 8.16 4.14
N GLY A 177 -13.77 7.32 5.03
CA GLY A 177 -14.89 7.65 5.92
C GLY A 177 -14.55 8.75 6.93
N ARG A 178 -13.27 8.90 7.28
CA ARG A 178 -12.81 9.94 8.21
C ARG A 178 -12.70 11.32 7.54
N ILE A 179 -12.56 11.39 6.22
CA ILE A 179 -12.45 12.67 5.49
C ILE A 179 -13.82 13.36 5.44
N THR A 180 -13.95 14.46 6.18
CA THR A 180 -15.14 15.31 6.22
C THR A 180 -14.96 16.55 5.35
N ARG A 181 -15.63 16.55 4.19
CA ARG A 181 -15.60 17.58 3.12
C ARG A 181 -14.27 17.78 2.40
#